data_AF-A0A7V9B6P0-F1
#
_entry.id   AF-A0A7V9B6P0-F1
#
_cell.length_a   1.000
_cell.length_b   1.000
_cell.length_c   1.000
_cell.angle_alpha   90.00
_cell.angle_beta   90.00
_cell.angle_gamma   90.00
#
_symmetry.space_group_name_H-M   'P 1'
#
loop_
_entity.id
_entity.type
_entity.pdbx_description
1 polymer ?
#
loop_
_entity_poly.entity_id
_entity_poly.type
_entity_poly.pdbx_seq_one_letter_code
_entity_poly.pdbx_strand_id
1 'polypeptide(L)'
;GGSQGDPDGNGQDLSTWLGKMLRIDVNPANLAEGEGYVVPEDNPFLDDPEAAAEIWMLGLRNPWRFAFDAEGTMIAVADVGQSQIEEVTILPFEDAAGANLGWNIMEGSTCYETPDCDTSGLTLPSVEYTHEEGGCSVTGGEFIDGAYVYADFCSGLLWVATQADAGAWSASTPIETGLGPSSFGLGSDGTVYLGDRASGTIYRVVLDS
;
A
#
# COMPACT_ATOMS: atom_id res chain seq x y z
N GLY A 1 2.19 -0.56 12.33
CA GLY A 1 2.01 0.75 12.98
C GLY A 1 1.99 0.62 14.48
N GLY A 2 2.78 1.44 15.15
CA GLY A 2 2.66 1.71 16.58
C GLY A 2 1.77 2.93 16.85
N SER A 3 2.01 3.58 17.99
CA SER A 3 1.44 4.90 18.31
C SER A 3 1.92 5.97 17.32
N GLN A 4 1.39 7.20 17.43
CA GLN A 4 1.89 8.36 16.69
C GLN A 4 3.42 8.43 16.71
N GLY A 5 4.02 8.57 15.53
CA GLY A 5 5.48 8.67 15.34
C GLY A 5 6.25 7.35 15.52
N ASP A 6 5.56 6.22 15.72
CA ASP A 6 6.16 4.89 15.93
C ASP A 6 7.28 4.87 16.99
N PRO A 7 6.94 5.15 18.26
CA PRO A 7 7.94 5.33 19.32
C PRO A 7 8.78 4.10 19.61
N ASP A 8 8.30 2.90 19.23
CA ASP A 8 9.00 1.64 19.39
C ASP A 8 9.82 1.26 18.13
N GLY A 9 9.78 2.09 17.07
CA GLY A 9 10.53 1.86 15.84
C GLY A 9 10.09 0.61 15.06
N ASN A 10 8.83 0.19 15.21
CA ASN A 10 8.33 -1.05 14.63
C ASN A 10 8.46 -1.10 13.12
N GLY A 11 8.31 0.02 12.40
CA GLY A 11 8.40 0.04 10.94
C GLY A 11 9.71 -0.55 10.44
N GLN A 12 10.81 -0.23 11.13
CA GLN A 12 12.17 -0.66 10.77
C GLN A 12 12.66 -1.90 11.55
N ASP A 13 12.06 -2.22 12.69
CA ASP A 13 12.41 -3.40 13.48
C ASP A 13 11.95 -4.70 12.78
N LEU A 14 12.90 -5.54 12.37
CA LEU A 14 12.63 -6.82 11.71
C LEU A 14 12.17 -7.94 12.66
N SER A 15 12.33 -7.76 13.98
CA SER A 15 11.95 -8.78 14.97
C SER A 15 10.45 -8.80 15.29
N THR A 16 9.68 -7.88 14.70
CA THR A 16 8.23 -7.71 14.90
C THR A 16 7.45 -7.73 13.59
N TRP A 17 6.21 -8.19 13.65
CA TRP A 17 5.27 -8.15 12.52
C TRP A 17 4.59 -6.78 12.36
N LEU A 18 4.78 -5.85 13.31
CA LEU A 18 4.16 -4.54 13.23
C LEU A 18 4.83 -3.67 12.17
N GLY A 19 4.02 -3.01 11.33
CA GLY A 19 4.54 -2.16 10.25
C GLY A 19 5.15 -2.94 9.09
N LYS A 20 4.67 -4.18 8.88
CA LYS A 20 5.12 -5.11 7.86
C LYS A 20 3.96 -5.55 6.97
N MET A 21 4.28 -5.93 5.74
CA MET A 21 3.44 -6.84 4.96
C MET A 21 4.02 -8.24 5.12
N LEU A 22 3.18 -9.22 5.43
CA LEU A 22 3.59 -10.60 5.66
C LEU A 22 3.23 -11.46 4.46
N ARG A 23 4.09 -12.42 4.11
CA ARG A 23 3.82 -13.46 3.10
C ARG A 23 3.96 -14.84 3.74
N ILE A 24 2.89 -15.61 3.65
CA ILE A 24 2.77 -16.97 4.18
C ILE A 24 2.16 -17.89 3.11
N ASP A 25 2.44 -19.19 3.20
CA ASP A 25 1.80 -20.21 2.38
C ASP A 25 0.82 -21.02 3.22
N VAL A 26 -0.44 -21.01 2.81
CA VAL A 26 -1.56 -21.72 3.45
C VAL A 26 -2.03 -22.93 2.63
N ASN A 27 -1.32 -23.28 1.56
CA ASN A 27 -1.67 -24.41 0.70
C ASN A 27 -1.58 -25.72 1.49
N PRO A 28 -2.68 -26.47 1.66
CA PRO A 28 -2.68 -27.72 2.44
C PRO A 28 -1.68 -28.78 1.96
N ALA A 29 -1.26 -28.73 0.69
CA ALA A 29 -0.26 -29.64 0.16
C ALA A 29 1.15 -29.42 0.76
N ASN A 30 1.42 -28.24 1.29
CA ASN A 30 2.71 -27.83 1.84
C ASN A 30 2.75 -27.86 3.37
N LEU A 31 1.62 -28.19 4.03
CA LEU A 31 1.49 -28.18 5.49
C LEU A 31 1.73 -29.56 6.09
N ALA A 32 2.49 -29.64 7.19
CA ALA A 32 2.51 -30.81 8.06
C ALA A 32 1.24 -30.89 8.93
N GLU A 33 0.98 -32.05 9.52
CA GLU A 33 -0.17 -32.25 10.40
C GLU A 33 -0.11 -31.28 11.60
N GLY A 34 -1.12 -30.41 11.71
CA GLY A 34 -1.25 -29.42 12.78
C GLY A 34 -0.69 -28.03 12.45
N GLU A 35 -0.08 -27.82 11.29
CA GLU A 35 0.37 -26.51 10.84
C GLU A 35 -0.79 -25.68 10.23
N GLY A 36 -0.78 -24.37 10.48
CA GLY A 36 -1.75 -23.43 9.89
C GLY A 36 -1.21 -22.73 8.63
N TYR A 37 0.11 -22.61 8.52
CA TYR A 37 0.83 -22.04 7.38
C TYR A 37 2.30 -22.49 7.45
N VAL A 38 3.02 -22.33 6.33
CA VAL A 38 4.49 -22.36 6.27
C VAL A 38 5.01 -21.03 5.72
N VAL A 39 6.26 -20.69 6.03
CA VAL A 39 6.92 -19.52 5.44
C VAL A 39 7.48 -19.93 4.07
N PRO A 40 7.18 -19.21 2.97
CA PRO A 40 7.77 -19.48 1.67
C PRO A 40 9.30 -19.46 1.70
N GLU A 41 9.92 -20.40 0.99
CA GLU A 41 11.40 -20.54 0.95
C GLU A 41 12.10 -19.34 0.29
N ASP A 42 11.35 -18.52 -0.46
CA ASP A 42 11.80 -17.33 -1.14
C ASP A 42 11.45 -16.02 -0.40
N ASN A 43 11.03 -16.09 0.88
CA ASN A 43 10.85 -14.90 1.68
C ASN A 43 12.21 -14.19 1.94
N PRO A 44 12.25 -12.85 1.87
CA PRO A 44 13.50 -12.08 1.84
C PRO A 44 14.30 -12.12 3.15
N PHE A 45 13.65 -12.42 4.28
CA PHE A 45 14.27 -12.45 5.60
C PHE A 45 14.34 -13.84 6.22
N LEU A 46 14.12 -14.90 5.43
CA LEU A 46 14.05 -16.28 5.93
C LEU A 46 15.32 -16.73 6.67
N ASP A 47 16.48 -16.36 6.15
CA ASP A 47 17.79 -16.77 6.69
C ASP A 47 18.35 -15.83 7.78
N ASP A 48 17.63 -14.75 8.10
CA ASP A 48 18.03 -13.82 9.15
C ASP A 48 17.46 -14.27 10.51
N PRO A 49 18.30 -14.73 11.46
CA PRO A 49 17.83 -15.22 12.74
C PRO A 49 17.27 -14.12 13.67
N GLU A 50 17.49 -12.85 13.35
CA GLU A 50 16.96 -11.70 14.10
C GLU A 50 15.67 -11.15 13.49
N ALA A 51 15.29 -11.61 12.29
CA ALA A 51 14.08 -11.19 11.59
C ALA A 51 12.94 -12.20 11.75
N ALA A 52 11.71 -11.70 11.72
CA ALA A 52 10.54 -12.54 11.53
C ALA A 52 10.48 -12.99 10.07
N ALA A 53 10.60 -14.30 9.84
CA ALA A 53 10.73 -14.88 8.52
C ALA A 53 9.50 -14.64 7.61
N GLU A 54 8.32 -14.32 8.17
CA GLU A 54 7.11 -13.98 7.43
C GLU A 54 7.19 -12.64 6.70
N ILE A 55 8.13 -11.76 7.04
CA ILE A 55 8.21 -10.41 6.49
C ILE A 55 8.45 -10.46 4.98
N TRP A 56 7.57 -9.79 4.22
CA TRP A 56 7.70 -9.56 2.79
C TRP A 56 8.13 -8.12 2.49
N MET A 57 7.44 -7.14 3.08
CA MET A 57 7.82 -5.71 3.04
C MET A 57 7.91 -5.16 4.46
N LEU A 58 8.68 -4.09 4.62
CA LEU A 58 8.83 -3.35 5.87
C LEU A 58 8.66 -1.85 5.68
N GLY A 59 8.71 -1.10 6.77
CA GLY A 59 8.62 0.36 6.73
C GLY A 59 7.22 0.85 6.40
N LEU A 60 6.17 0.13 6.82
CA LEU A 60 4.78 0.56 6.65
C LEU A 60 4.24 1.21 7.92
N ARG A 61 3.42 2.24 7.78
CA ARG A 61 2.75 2.90 8.91
C ARG A 61 1.42 2.21 9.22
N ASN A 62 0.44 2.42 8.35
CA ASN A 62 -0.93 1.99 8.44
C ASN A 62 -1.47 1.66 7.04
N PRO A 63 -0.98 0.56 6.42
CA PRO A 63 -1.38 0.15 5.08
C PRO A 63 -2.84 -0.32 5.10
N TRP A 64 -3.75 0.55 4.67
CA TRP A 64 -5.20 0.30 4.75
C TRP A 64 -5.68 -0.67 3.67
N ARG A 65 -5.12 -0.56 2.46
CA ARG A 65 -5.45 -1.42 1.33
C ARG A 65 -4.22 -1.67 0.47
N PHE A 66 -4.16 -2.86 -0.10
CA PHE A 66 -3.29 -3.16 -1.23
C PHE A 66 -4.07 -3.88 -2.33
N ALA A 67 -3.55 -3.86 -3.55
CA ALA A 67 -4.15 -4.49 -4.71
C ALA A 67 -3.08 -5.12 -5.60
N PHE A 68 -3.48 -6.12 -6.38
CA PHE A 68 -2.66 -6.66 -7.46
C PHE A 68 -3.31 -6.32 -8.80
N ASP A 69 -2.50 -6.14 -9.83
CA ASP A 69 -3.04 -6.16 -11.19
C ASP A 69 -3.59 -7.55 -11.55
N ALA A 70 -4.27 -7.66 -12.69
CA ALA A 70 -4.95 -8.89 -13.08
C ALA A 70 -3.97 -10.07 -13.25
N GLU A 71 -2.75 -9.79 -13.66
CA GLU A 71 -1.67 -10.76 -13.87
C GLU A 71 -0.87 -11.08 -12.59
N GLY A 72 -1.07 -10.32 -11.50
CA GLY A 72 -0.29 -10.45 -10.27
C GLY A 72 1.18 -10.02 -10.40
N THR A 73 1.49 -9.22 -11.41
CA THR A 73 2.84 -8.71 -11.69
C THR A 73 3.15 -7.42 -10.96
N MET A 74 2.13 -6.65 -10.61
CA MET A 74 2.25 -5.39 -9.89
C MET A 74 1.50 -5.47 -8.58
N ILE A 75 2.03 -4.82 -7.55
CA ILE A 75 1.33 -4.55 -6.29
C ILE A 75 1.25 -3.04 -6.06
N ALA A 76 0.08 -2.57 -5.64
CA ALA A 76 -0.12 -1.23 -5.12
C ALA A 76 -0.41 -1.31 -3.63
N VAL A 77 0.28 -0.52 -2.81
CA VAL A 77 0.08 -0.45 -1.35
C VAL A 77 -0.25 0.98 -0.98
N ALA A 78 -1.45 1.20 -0.45
CA ALA A 78 -1.90 2.49 0.04
C ALA A 78 -1.68 2.57 1.55
N ASP A 79 -0.79 3.47 1.95
CA ASP A 79 -0.37 3.63 3.34
C ASP A 79 -0.81 5.00 3.87
N VAL A 80 -1.56 4.97 4.97
CA VAL A 80 -2.12 6.19 5.56
C VAL A 80 -1.02 6.94 6.31
N GLY A 81 -0.88 8.23 5.98
CA GLY A 81 0.09 9.16 6.56
C GLY A 81 -0.09 9.43 8.05
N GLN A 82 0.95 9.97 8.69
CA GLN A 82 0.90 10.34 10.11
C GLN A 82 0.25 11.70 10.34
N SER A 83 0.63 12.70 9.56
CA SER A 83 0.30 14.10 9.79
C SER A 83 0.17 14.94 8.53
N GLN A 84 0.87 14.60 7.44
CA GLN A 84 1.06 15.51 6.31
C GLN A 84 0.79 14.89 4.95
N ILE A 85 1.18 13.64 4.73
CA ILE A 85 1.23 13.07 3.38
C ILE A 85 0.59 11.69 3.38
N GLU A 86 -0.36 11.51 2.48
CA GLU A 86 -0.93 10.21 2.13
C GLU A 86 -0.19 9.65 0.91
N GLU A 87 0.04 8.33 0.90
CA GLU A 87 0.92 7.73 -0.10
C GLU A 87 0.40 6.41 -0.68
N VAL A 88 0.78 6.17 -1.94
CA VAL A 88 0.63 4.86 -2.59
C VAL A 88 1.95 4.48 -3.25
N THR A 89 2.46 3.30 -2.91
CA THR A 89 3.63 2.70 -3.55
C THR A 89 3.17 1.62 -4.52
N ILE A 90 3.55 1.75 -5.79
CA ILE A 90 3.21 0.82 -6.86
C ILE A 90 4.51 0.29 -7.48
N LEU A 91 4.73 -1.02 -7.40
CA LEU A 91 5.97 -1.64 -7.82
C LEU A 91 5.72 -3.06 -8.35
N PRO A 92 6.63 -3.60 -9.19
CA PRO A 92 6.61 -5.00 -9.55
C PRO A 92 6.61 -5.87 -8.29
N PHE A 93 5.80 -6.93 -8.27
CA PHE A 93 5.69 -7.80 -7.10
C PHE A 93 7.00 -8.53 -6.79
N GLU A 94 7.86 -8.74 -7.79
CA GLU A 94 9.21 -9.28 -7.56
C GLU A 94 10.13 -8.30 -6.81
N ASP A 95 9.99 -7.00 -7.08
CA ASP A 95 10.77 -5.94 -6.42
C ASP A 95 10.23 -5.62 -5.01
N ALA A 96 9.02 -6.08 -4.70
CA ALA A 96 8.42 -5.94 -3.37
C ALA A 96 9.12 -6.77 -2.28
N ALA A 97 9.85 -7.82 -2.66
CA ALA A 97 10.54 -8.68 -1.71
C ALA A 97 11.64 -7.90 -0.97
N GLY A 98 11.41 -7.63 0.30
CA GLY A 98 12.33 -6.88 1.16
C GLY A 98 12.24 -5.36 0.98
N ALA A 99 11.27 -4.86 0.22
CA ALA A 99 11.10 -3.43 -0.01
C ALA A 99 10.80 -2.71 1.31
N ASN A 100 11.62 -1.71 1.63
CA ASN A 100 11.45 -0.86 2.80
C ASN A 100 10.74 0.44 2.41
N LEU A 101 9.48 0.60 2.78
CA LEU A 101 8.67 1.77 2.42
C LEU A 101 8.96 2.99 3.31
N GLY A 102 9.94 2.90 4.20
CA GLY A 102 10.57 4.06 4.82
C GLY A 102 9.94 4.55 6.12
N TRP A 103 8.75 4.12 6.53
CA TRP A 103 8.20 4.53 7.83
C TRP A 103 9.05 3.96 9.00
N ASN A 104 9.44 4.74 10.01
CA ASN A 104 9.14 6.15 10.30
C ASN A 104 10.28 7.12 9.97
N ILE A 105 11.21 6.73 9.09
CA ILE A 105 12.27 7.61 8.57
C ILE A 105 11.65 8.66 7.64
N MET A 106 10.68 8.23 6.83
CA MET A 106 9.96 9.02 5.84
C MET A 106 8.46 9.07 6.14
N GLU A 107 7.82 10.16 5.73
CA GLU A 107 6.37 10.28 5.51
C GLU A 107 6.21 10.83 4.09
N GLY A 108 5.67 10.02 3.17
CA GLY A 108 5.76 10.33 1.75
C GLY A 108 7.21 10.36 1.27
N SER A 109 7.51 11.34 0.43
CA SER A 109 8.85 11.66 -0.06
C SER A 109 9.63 12.61 0.86
N THR A 110 9.16 12.85 2.08
CA THR A 110 9.77 13.78 3.04
C THR A 110 10.27 13.08 4.30
N CYS A 111 11.38 13.56 4.86
CA CYS A 111 11.89 13.04 6.13
C CYS A 111 10.93 13.38 7.27
N TYR A 112 10.61 12.38 8.09
CA TYR A 112 9.68 12.54 9.21
C TYR A 112 10.38 13.11 10.45
N GLU A 113 9.84 14.19 11.03
CA GLU A 113 10.33 14.89 12.25
C GLU A 113 11.79 15.41 12.24
N THR A 114 12.51 15.28 11.12
CA THR A 114 13.87 15.80 10.94
C THR A 114 13.98 16.51 9.57
N PRO A 115 14.79 17.57 9.44
CA PRO A 115 15.00 18.22 8.14
C PRO A 115 15.68 17.32 7.10
N ASP A 116 16.52 16.37 7.55
CA ASP A 116 17.27 15.46 6.70
C ASP A 116 17.31 14.06 7.34
N CYS A 117 17.36 13.03 6.50
CA CYS A 117 17.37 11.62 6.86
C CYS A 117 18.08 10.79 5.78
N ASP A 118 18.46 9.56 6.12
CA ASP A 118 19.06 8.64 5.15
C ASP A 118 17.97 7.90 4.37
N THR A 119 17.93 8.09 3.05
CA THR A 119 16.98 7.42 2.16
C THR A 119 17.58 6.20 1.47
N SER A 120 18.80 5.81 1.82
CA SER A 120 19.49 4.67 1.24
C SER A 120 18.70 3.38 1.49
N GLY A 121 18.34 2.68 0.40
CA GLY A 121 17.58 1.43 0.47
C GLY A 121 16.09 1.59 0.74
N LEU A 122 15.57 2.83 0.77
CA LEU A 122 14.14 3.07 0.87
C LEU A 122 13.47 3.05 -0.51
N THR A 123 12.25 2.55 -0.53
CA THR A 123 11.33 2.61 -1.68
C THR A 123 10.37 3.76 -1.44
N LEU A 124 10.55 4.84 -2.19
CA LEU A 124 9.68 6.01 -2.11
C LEU A 124 8.33 5.76 -2.79
N PRO A 125 7.27 6.46 -2.38
CA PRO A 125 5.96 6.27 -2.96
C PRO A 125 5.92 6.65 -4.43
N SER A 126 5.05 5.97 -5.16
CA SER A 126 4.83 6.19 -6.59
C SER A 126 3.96 7.40 -6.84
N VAL A 127 2.99 7.64 -5.96
CA VAL A 127 2.16 8.84 -5.93
C VAL A 127 1.87 9.20 -4.48
N GLU A 128 1.76 10.49 -4.22
CA GLU A 128 1.47 11.04 -2.90
C GLU A 128 0.65 12.32 -3.03
N TYR A 129 -0.04 12.70 -1.97
CA TYR A 129 -0.78 13.95 -1.88
C TYR A 129 -0.86 14.41 -0.42
N THR A 130 -0.97 15.71 -0.23
CA THR A 130 -0.83 16.34 1.08
C THR A 130 -2.17 16.56 1.78
N HIS A 131 -2.13 16.70 3.09
CA HIS A 131 -3.28 17.13 3.90
C HIS A 131 -3.69 18.58 3.58
N GLU A 132 -2.76 19.42 3.11
CA GLU A 132 -3.06 20.77 2.62
C GLU A 132 -3.91 20.77 1.33
N GLU A 133 -3.77 19.72 0.50
CA GLU A 133 -4.59 19.49 -0.70
C GLU A 133 -5.94 18.83 -0.38
N GLY A 134 -6.25 18.65 0.90
CA GLY A 134 -7.51 18.07 1.38
C GLY A 134 -7.44 16.59 1.74
N GLY A 135 -6.26 15.96 1.61
CA GLY A 135 -6.05 14.58 2.03
C GLY A 135 -6.15 14.38 3.55
N CYS A 136 -6.42 13.15 3.97
CA CYS A 136 -6.28 12.77 5.39
C CYS A 136 -6.10 11.26 5.62
N SER A 137 -6.54 10.46 4.66
CA SER A 137 -6.61 9.00 4.80
C SER A 137 -6.85 8.39 3.43
N VAL A 138 -5.77 7.97 2.78
CA VAL A 138 -5.85 7.18 1.56
C VAL A 138 -6.62 5.89 1.84
N THR A 139 -7.70 5.68 1.09
CA THR A 139 -8.48 4.44 1.12
C THR A 139 -7.81 3.34 0.29
N GLY A 140 -6.88 3.73 -0.58
CA GLY A 140 -6.36 2.92 -1.67
C GLY A 140 -7.41 2.77 -2.77
N GLY A 141 -7.23 1.76 -3.62
CA GLY A 141 -8.21 1.37 -4.61
C GLY A 141 -7.72 0.22 -5.46
N GLU A 142 -8.08 0.13 -6.74
CA GLU A 142 -7.95 -1.08 -7.55
C GLU A 142 -7.35 -0.79 -8.93
N PHE A 143 -6.72 -1.81 -9.54
CA PHE A 143 -6.25 -1.70 -10.92
C PHE A 143 -7.39 -1.81 -11.92
N ILE A 144 -7.37 -0.96 -12.95
CA ILE A 144 -8.28 -0.97 -14.11
C ILE A 144 -7.45 -0.69 -15.36
N ASP A 145 -7.38 -1.66 -16.27
CA ASP A 145 -6.68 -1.54 -17.56
C ASP A 145 -5.23 -1.01 -17.44
N GLY A 146 -4.50 -1.46 -16.42
CA GLY A 146 -3.11 -1.06 -16.16
C GLY A 146 -2.94 0.27 -15.41
N ALA A 147 -4.03 1.02 -15.17
CA ALA A 147 -4.02 2.17 -14.29
C ALA A 147 -4.43 1.76 -12.87
N TYR A 148 -3.94 2.47 -11.85
CA TYR A 148 -4.36 2.27 -10.47
C TYR A 148 -5.30 3.41 -10.05
N VAL A 149 -6.56 3.08 -9.76
CA VAL A 149 -7.56 4.06 -9.33
C VAL A 149 -7.65 4.03 -7.81
N TYR A 150 -7.49 5.17 -7.15
CA TYR A 150 -7.49 5.27 -5.69
C TYR A 150 -8.21 6.51 -5.20
N ALA A 151 -8.62 6.49 -3.93
CA ALA A 151 -9.40 7.58 -3.35
C ALA A 151 -8.99 7.91 -1.92
N ASP A 152 -9.41 9.09 -1.47
CA ASP A 152 -9.25 9.56 -0.10
C ASP A 152 -10.58 9.53 0.67
N PHE A 153 -10.52 9.06 1.91
CA PHE A 153 -11.69 8.85 2.77
C PHE A 153 -12.32 10.16 3.27
N CYS A 154 -11.52 11.22 3.48
CA CYS A 154 -12.00 12.49 4.02
C CYS A 154 -12.61 13.37 2.95
N SER A 155 -11.87 13.55 1.85
CA SER A 155 -12.21 14.51 0.81
C SER A 155 -13.17 13.94 -0.23
N GLY A 156 -13.19 12.62 -0.41
CA GLY A 156 -13.93 11.99 -1.50
C GLY A 156 -13.31 12.22 -2.88
N LEU A 157 -12.08 12.72 -2.91
CA LEU A 157 -11.29 12.83 -4.13
C LEU A 157 -10.87 11.45 -4.62
N LEU A 158 -10.81 11.31 -5.93
CA LEU A 158 -10.36 10.11 -6.63
C LEU A 158 -9.30 10.49 -7.66
N TRP A 159 -8.30 9.64 -7.81
CA TRP A 159 -7.20 9.80 -8.75
C TRP A 159 -7.04 8.55 -9.60
N VAL A 160 -6.44 8.74 -10.76
CA VAL A 160 -5.97 7.66 -11.62
C VAL A 160 -4.45 7.80 -11.72
N ALA A 161 -3.71 6.84 -11.16
CA ALA A 161 -2.28 6.72 -11.37
C ALA A 161 -2.01 5.89 -12.62
N THR A 162 -1.15 6.40 -13.50
CA THR A 162 -0.70 5.71 -14.71
C THR A 162 0.80 5.70 -14.79
N GLN A 163 1.36 4.66 -15.40
CA GLN A 163 2.79 4.56 -15.65
C GLN A 163 3.15 5.26 -16.98
N ALA A 164 4.14 6.15 -16.95
CA ALA A 164 4.73 6.74 -18.16
C ALA A 164 5.68 5.75 -18.85
N ASP A 165 6.08 6.01 -20.11
CA ASP A 165 6.98 5.15 -20.90
C ASP A 165 8.32 4.81 -20.21
N ALA A 166 8.75 5.63 -19.25
CA ALA A 166 9.98 5.42 -18.47
C ALA A 166 9.79 4.59 -17.19
N GLY A 167 8.59 4.03 -16.96
CA GLY A 167 8.27 3.20 -15.79
C GLY A 167 7.86 3.98 -14.53
N ALA A 168 7.95 5.31 -14.55
CA ALA A 168 7.51 6.15 -13.44
C ALA A 168 5.98 6.30 -13.42
N TRP A 169 5.38 6.22 -12.24
CA TRP A 169 3.95 6.47 -12.04
C TRP A 169 3.68 7.96 -11.83
N SER A 170 2.52 8.41 -12.27
CA SER A 170 2.02 9.76 -12.01
C SER A 170 0.52 9.76 -11.81
N ALA A 171 0.03 10.58 -10.88
CA ALA A 171 -1.39 10.77 -10.66
C ALA A 171 -2.01 11.77 -11.66
N SER A 172 -3.27 11.53 -12.03
CA SER A 172 -4.12 12.51 -12.68
C SER A 172 -4.39 13.72 -11.78
N THR A 173 -5.00 14.77 -12.33
CA THR A 173 -5.70 15.74 -11.47
C THR A 173 -6.80 15.03 -10.66
N PRO A 174 -7.02 15.39 -9.38
CA PRO A 174 -8.07 14.79 -8.57
C PRO A 174 -9.45 15.02 -9.17
N ILE A 175 -10.32 14.03 -9.02
CA ILE A 175 -11.71 14.05 -9.43
C ILE A 175 -12.56 14.18 -8.17
N GLU A 176 -13.34 15.26 -8.08
CA GLU A 176 -14.35 15.42 -7.05
C GLU A 176 -15.56 14.54 -7.36
N THR A 177 -15.77 13.49 -6.57
CA THR A 177 -16.86 12.53 -6.80
C THR A 177 -18.16 12.93 -6.08
N GLY A 178 -18.05 13.70 -4.98
CA GLY A 178 -19.16 13.94 -4.05
C GLY A 178 -19.57 12.71 -3.23
N LEU A 179 -18.77 11.64 -3.28
CA LEU A 179 -18.98 10.39 -2.54
C LEU A 179 -18.15 10.38 -1.25
N GLY A 180 -18.40 9.42 -0.37
CA GLY A 180 -17.53 9.05 0.75
C GLY A 180 -16.87 7.69 0.53
N PRO A 181 -15.82 7.59 -0.31
CA PRO A 181 -15.04 6.37 -0.53
C PRO A 181 -14.62 5.74 0.80
N SER A 182 -14.89 4.45 0.95
CA SER A 182 -14.43 3.69 2.13
C SER A 182 -13.80 2.35 1.80
N SER A 183 -14.05 1.84 0.59
CA SER A 183 -13.45 0.60 0.10
C SER A 183 -13.62 0.46 -1.41
N PHE A 184 -12.77 -0.35 -2.02
CA PHE A 184 -12.92 -0.84 -3.39
C PHE A 184 -13.02 -2.35 -3.40
N GLY A 185 -13.80 -2.91 -4.33
CA GLY A 185 -13.94 -4.35 -4.53
C GLY A 185 -13.75 -4.74 -5.99
N LEU A 186 -13.09 -5.89 -6.22
CA LEU A 186 -12.94 -6.50 -7.53
C LEU A 186 -13.94 -7.66 -7.67
N GLY A 187 -14.84 -7.57 -8.65
CA GLY A 187 -15.76 -8.63 -9.02
C GLY A 187 -15.05 -9.78 -9.74
N SER A 188 -15.63 -10.98 -9.71
CA SER A 188 -15.08 -12.16 -10.40
C SER A 188 -15.03 -12.02 -11.93
N ASP A 189 -15.75 -11.03 -12.49
CA ASP A 189 -15.77 -10.68 -13.90
C ASP A 189 -14.77 -9.56 -14.25
N GLY A 190 -13.95 -9.13 -13.29
CA GLY A 190 -13.01 -8.01 -13.43
C GLY A 190 -13.65 -6.64 -13.20
N THR A 191 -14.95 -6.56 -12.91
CA THR A 191 -15.61 -5.26 -12.65
C THR A 191 -15.12 -4.68 -11.33
N VAL A 192 -14.67 -3.43 -11.34
CA VAL A 192 -14.28 -2.70 -10.14
C VAL A 192 -15.47 -1.94 -9.55
N TYR A 193 -15.59 -2.00 -8.23
CA TYR A 193 -16.63 -1.35 -7.44
C TYR A 193 -16.03 -0.42 -6.40
N LEU A 194 -16.72 0.69 -6.13
CA LEU A 194 -16.44 1.63 -5.05
C LEU A 194 -17.59 1.62 -4.04
N GLY A 195 -17.26 1.40 -2.77
CA GLY A 195 -18.19 1.55 -1.65
C GLY A 195 -18.24 2.99 -1.17
N ASP A 196 -19.43 3.59 -1.20
CA ASP A 196 -19.69 4.92 -0.66
C ASP A 196 -20.35 4.82 0.72
N ARG A 197 -19.61 5.19 1.77
CA ARG A 197 -20.16 5.19 3.14
C ARG A 197 -21.20 6.28 3.37
N ALA A 198 -21.16 7.38 2.61
CA ALA A 198 -22.03 8.52 2.83
C ALA A 198 -23.47 8.18 2.46
N SER A 199 -23.67 7.46 1.34
CA SER A 199 -24.99 7.00 0.91
C SER A 199 -25.28 5.52 1.24
N GLY A 200 -24.27 4.69 1.48
CA GLY A 200 -24.39 3.24 1.58
C GLY A 200 -24.51 2.53 0.22
N THR A 201 -24.21 3.22 -0.88
CA THR A 201 -24.32 2.70 -2.25
C THR A 201 -23.00 2.09 -2.71
N ILE A 202 -23.08 1.05 -3.54
CA ILE A 202 -21.93 0.51 -4.27
C ILE A 202 -22.01 0.98 -5.72
N TYR A 203 -20.97 1.66 -6.18
CA TYR A 203 -20.84 2.18 -7.54
C TYR A 203 -19.93 1.27 -8.36
N ARG A 204 -20.26 1.10 -9.64
CA ARG A 204 -19.30 0.54 -10.60
C ARG A 204 -18.34 1.65 -11.04
N VAL A 205 -17.04 1.37 -11.01
CA VAL A 205 -15.99 2.27 -11.50
C VAL A 205 -15.61 1.86 -12.92
N VAL A 206 -15.53 2.83 -13.82
CA VAL A 206 -15.09 2.63 -15.22
C VAL A 206 -14.15 3.76 -15.59
N LEU A 207 -13.15 3.47 -16.42
CA LEU A 207 -12.31 4.49 -17.05
C LEU A 207 -12.89 4.75 -18.44
N ASP A 208 -13.26 6.01 -18.71
CA ASP A 208 -13.64 6.42 -20.05
C ASP A 208 -12.36 6.65 -20.89
N SER A 209 -12.34 6.07 -22.09
CA SER A 209 -11.25 6.21 -23.07
C SER A 209 -11.22 7.57 -23.75
#